data_AF-A0A8J3ZUP0-F1
#
_entry.id   AF-A0A8J3ZUP0-F1
#
_cell.length_a   1.000
_cell.length_b   1.000
_cell.length_c   1.000
_cell.angle_alpha   90.00
_cell.angle_beta   90.00
_cell.angle_gamma   90.00
#
_symmetry.space_group_name_H-M   'P 1'
#
loop_
_entity.id
_entity.type
_entity.pdbx_description
1 polymer ?
#
loop_
_entity_poly.entity_id
_entity_poly.type
_entity_poly.pdbx_seq_one_letter_code
_entity_poly.pdbx_strand_id
1 'polypeptide(L)'
;MTWVAWRQTRATALGVAGILALFGLLAVLEDVRPHTFSGITVNFTPYLFLFLALLLGAPLVSRELELGTHQFAWTQSVTRRRWLAYRLGAAVGVALLAVAAQQVTLSTVRTAGPVLPGDPRFLVHGVLPYALAAFVVTSGALAGAVIRRTVPALGTTLLVTIATIGVLSAVPYGSSGWAARYWPAQLALGGALLALAVGQAAATFRLVEGRR
;
A
#
# COMPACT_ATOMS: atom_id res chain seq x y z
N MET A 1 5.30 9.86 27.15
CA MET A 1 4.69 8.79 26.32
C MET A 1 5.08 8.84 24.83
N THR A 2 5.52 9.98 24.29
CA THR A 2 5.98 10.14 22.89
C THR A 2 7.26 9.36 22.53
N TRP A 3 8.18 9.17 23.49
CA TRP A 3 9.47 8.51 23.26
C TRP A 3 9.36 7.00 22.95
N VAL A 4 8.47 6.28 23.65
CA VAL A 4 8.26 4.84 23.43
C VAL A 4 7.56 4.60 22.09
N ALA A 5 6.54 5.41 21.78
CA ALA A 5 5.85 5.37 20.49
C ALA A 5 6.82 5.58 19.33
N TRP A 6 7.71 6.57 19.44
CA TRP A 6 8.77 6.82 18.46
C TRP A 6 9.71 5.62 18.29
N ARG A 7 10.20 5.00 19.37
CA ARG A 7 11.09 3.83 19.26
C ARG A 7 10.46 2.65 18.53
N GLN A 8 9.15 2.49 18.66
CA GLN A 8 8.41 1.40 18.04
C GLN A 8 8.14 1.67 16.54
N THR A 9 7.84 2.91 16.17
CA THR A 9 7.48 3.28 14.78
C THR A 9 8.63 3.84 13.95
N ARG A 10 9.78 4.20 14.54
CA ARG A 10 10.91 4.80 13.81
C ARG A 10 11.42 3.95 12.65
N ALA A 11 11.45 2.62 12.79
CA ALA A 11 11.98 1.75 11.74
C ALA A 11 11.07 1.75 10.51
N THR A 12 9.75 1.71 10.71
CA THR A 12 8.78 1.78 9.61
C THR A 12 8.73 3.18 9.01
N ALA A 13 8.79 4.23 9.83
CA ALA A 13 8.84 5.61 9.38
C ALA A 13 10.09 5.89 8.54
N LEU A 14 11.27 5.47 9.00
CA LEU A 14 12.53 5.59 8.25
C LEU A 14 12.52 4.75 6.98
N GLY A 15 11.93 3.56 7.00
CA GLY A 15 11.75 2.72 5.81
C GLY A 15 10.93 3.44 4.74
N VAL A 16 9.74 3.94 5.10
CA VAL A 16 8.88 4.70 4.17
C VAL A 16 9.58 5.97 3.67
N ALA A 17 10.21 6.73 4.56
CA ALA A 17 10.94 7.93 4.19
C ALA A 17 12.11 7.63 3.24
N GLY A 18 12.87 6.56 3.50
CA GLY A 18 13.97 6.12 2.63
C GLY A 18 13.49 5.70 1.24
N ILE A 19 12.35 5.00 1.15
CA ILE A 19 11.74 4.63 -0.14
C ILE A 19 11.28 5.88 -0.91
N LEU A 20 10.62 6.83 -0.25
CA LEU A 20 10.20 8.08 -0.89
C LEU A 20 11.41 8.92 -1.33
N ALA A 21 12.47 8.97 -0.52
CA ALA A 21 13.71 9.63 -0.89
C ALA A 21 14.38 8.97 -2.11
N LEU A 22 14.34 7.63 -2.19
CA LEU A 22 14.81 6.91 -3.38
C LEU A 22 14.00 7.29 -4.62
N PHE A 23 12.67 7.36 -4.55
CA PHE A 23 11.86 7.81 -5.69
C PHE A 23 12.15 9.26 -6.08
N GLY A 24 12.36 10.15 -5.11
CA GLY A 24 12.80 11.52 -5.38
C GLY A 24 14.14 11.56 -6.10
N LEU A 25 15.11 10.72 -5.69
CA LEU A 25 16.38 10.58 -6.37
C LEU A 25 16.22 10.05 -7.80
N LEU A 26 15.38 9.03 -8.01
CA LEU A 26 15.08 8.50 -9.35
C LEU A 26 14.50 9.58 -10.26
N ALA A 27 13.57 10.39 -9.77
CA ALA A 27 12.99 11.50 -10.53
C ALA A 27 14.03 12.57 -10.89
N VAL A 28 14.94 12.90 -9.96
CA VAL A 28 16.06 13.83 -10.24
C VAL A 28 17.01 13.25 -11.28
N LEU A 29 17.36 11.96 -11.19
CA LEU A 29 18.22 11.30 -12.17
C LEU A 29 17.57 11.31 -13.56
N GLU A 30 16.26 11.08 -13.63
CA GLU A 30 15.49 11.14 -14.86
C GLU A 30 15.47 12.54 -15.48
N ASP A 31 15.31 13.59 -14.68
CA ASP A 31 15.34 14.98 -15.15
C ASP A 31 16.76 15.41 -15.62
N VAL A 32 17.81 14.98 -14.92
CA VAL A 32 19.21 15.34 -15.25
C VAL A 32 19.73 14.57 -16.46
N ARG A 33 19.30 13.31 -16.68
CA ARG A 33 19.73 12.49 -17.83
C ARG A 33 18.54 11.79 -18.51
N PRO A 34 17.66 12.54 -19.21
CA PRO A 34 16.40 12.02 -19.73
C PRO A 34 16.59 10.90 -20.74
N HIS A 35 17.64 10.94 -21.58
CA HIS A 35 17.89 9.88 -22.58
C HIS A 35 18.37 8.56 -21.97
N THR A 36 18.89 8.58 -20.74
CA THR A 36 19.43 7.38 -20.07
C THR A 36 18.41 6.76 -19.12
N PHE A 37 17.63 7.59 -18.42
CA PHE A 37 16.77 7.16 -17.32
C PHE A 37 15.27 7.37 -17.60
N SER A 38 14.88 7.62 -18.84
CA SER A 38 13.46 7.81 -19.20
C SER A 38 12.59 6.66 -18.69
N GLY A 39 11.53 7.01 -17.96
CA GLY A 39 10.55 6.07 -17.41
C GLY A 39 11.01 5.30 -16.18
N ILE A 40 12.22 5.52 -15.66
CA ILE A 40 12.71 4.77 -14.49
C ILE A 40 11.78 4.97 -13.29
N THR A 41 11.38 6.20 -13.01
CA THR A 41 10.55 6.52 -11.84
C THR A 41 9.19 5.82 -11.92
N VAL A 42 8.57 5.84 -13.09
CA VAL A 42 7.31 5.14 -13.40
C VAL A 42 7.48 3.63 -13.24
N ASN A 43 8.50 3.05 -13.88
CA ASN A 43 8.73 1.60 -13.90
C ASN A 43 8.98 1.03 -12.49
N PHE A 44 9.58 1.83 -11.61
CA PHE A 44 9.81 1.42 -10.23
C PHE A 44 8.62 1.69 -9.29
N THR A 45 7.62 2.47 -9.72
CA THR A 45 6.50 2.83 -8.84
C THR A 45 5.69 1.61 -8.33
N PRO A 46 5.47 0.52 -9.09
CA PRO A 46 4.80 -0.67 -8.57
C PRO A 46 5.47 -1.29 -7.33
N TYR A 47 6.78 -1.17 -7.18
CA TYR A 47 7.50 -1.69 -6.01
C TYR A 47 7.14 -0.94 -4.72
N LEU A 48 6.65 0.32 -4.81
CA LEU A 48 6.14 1.06 -3.66
C LEU A 48 5.06 0.24 -2.93
N PHE A 49 4.12 -0.36 -3.67
CA PHE A 49 3.03 -1.15 -3.08
C PHE A 49 3.54 -2.40 -2.37
N LEU A 50 4.60 -3.03 -2.88
CA LEU A 50 5.26 -4.16 -2.21
C LEU A 50 5.89 -3.71 -0.89
N PHE A 51 6.54 -2.56 -0.86
CA PHE A 51 7.08 -2.02 0.38
C PHE A 51 5.99 -1.61 1.37
N LEU A 52 4.88 -1.01 0.91
CA LEU A 52 3.74 -0.69 1.77
C LEU A 52 3.12 -1.97 2.38
N ALA A 53 2.97 -3.03 1.58
CA ALA A 53 2.55 -4.35 2.06
C ALA A 53 3.47 -4.91 3.14
N LEU A 54 4.79 -4.86 2.91
CA LEU A 54 5.81 -5.41 3.81
C LEU A 54 5.99 -4.61 5.09
N LEU A 55 6.00 -3.29 5.01
CA LEU A 55 6.32 -2.41 6.14
C LEU A 55 5.11 -2.06 6.98
N LEU A 56 3.94 -1.90 6.35
CA LEU A 56 2.74 -1.37 7.00
C LEU A 56 1.63 -2.42 7.16
N GLY A 57 1.46 -3.33 6.20
CA GLY A 57 0.36 -4.30 6.20
C GLY A 57 0.64 -5.53 7.07
N ALA A 58 1.52 -6.39 6.58
CA ALA A 58 1.74 -7.73 7.17
C ALA A 58 2.16 -7.71 8.65
N PRO A 59 3.15 -6.91 9.08
CA PRO A 59 3.59 -6.89 10.49
C PRO A 59 2.58 -6.27 11.45
N LEU A 60 1.57 -5.54 10.95
CA LEU A 60 0.66 -4.73 11.78
C LEU A 60 -0.03 -5.56 12.86
N VAL A 61 -0.51 -6.74 12.47
CA VAL A 61 -1.20 -7.69 13.35
C VAL A 61 -0.32 -8.89 13.67
N SER A 62 0.39 -9.44 12.69
CA SER A 62 1.16 -10.69 12.88
C SER A 62 2.25 -10.56 13.95
N ARG A 63 3.00 -9.45 13.96
CA ARG A 63 4.10 -9.24 14.90
C ARG A 63 3.64 -9.18 16.35
N GLU A 64 2.50 -8.54 16.59
CA GLU A 64 1.93 -8.40 17.95
C GLU A 64 1.33 -9.71 18.45
N LEU A 65 0.78 -10.52 17.54
CA LEU A 65 0.29 -11.85 17.86
C LEU A 65 1.45 -12.81 18.15
N GLU A 66 2.51 -12.75 17.35
CA GLU A 66 3.71 -13.57 17.50
C GLU A 66 4.50 -13.25 18.78
N LEU A 67 4.63 -11.97 19.12
CA LEU A 67 5.35 -11.53 20.33
C LEU A 67 4.48 -11.57 21.61
N GLY A 68 3.19 -11.88 21.52
CA GLY A 68 2.28 -11.89 22.67
C GLY A 68 1.99 -10.51 23.28
N THR A 69 2.51 -9.43 22.70
CA THR A 69 2.41 -8.06 23.22
C THR A 69 0.99 -7.51 23.25
N HIS A 70 0.08 -8.09 22.45
CA HIS A 70 -1.35 -7.77 22.46
C HIS A 70 -2.01 -7.96 23.83
N GLN A 71 -1.50 -8.88 24.66
CA GLN A 71 -2.06 -9.15 26.00
C GLN A 71 -1.87 -7.96 26.96
N PHE A 72 -0.71 -7.31 26.92
CA PHE A 72 -0.44 -6.11 27.73
C PHE A 72 -1.25 -4.90 27.29
N ALA A 73 -1.52 -4.76 25.98
CA ALA A 73 -2.35 -3.66 25.49
C ALA A 73 -3.82 -3.81 25.94
N TRP A 74 -4.32 -5.04 26.04
CA TRP A 74 -5.71 -5.33 26.40
C TRP A 74 -6.00 -5.24 27.90
N THR A 75 -4.98 -5.29 28.76
CA THR A 75 -5.15 -5.08 30.21
C THR A 75 -5.21 -3.59 30.59
N GLN A 76 -4.79 -2.68 29.70
CA GLN A 76 -4.67 -1.24 29.99
C GLN A 76 -5.88 -0.38 29.54
N SER A 77 -7.11 -0.85 29.74
CA SER A 77 -8.39 -0.13 29.47
C SER A 77 -8.68 0.25 27.99
N VAL A 78 -7.80 -0.08 27.04
CA VAL A 78 -8.05 0.15 25.61
C VAL A 78 -8.75 -1.07 25.00
N THR A 79 -9.94 -0.87 24.44
CA THR A 79 -10.67 -1.95 23.76
C THR A 79 -9.93 -2.43 22.52
N ARG A 80 -10.04 -3.74 22.21
CA ARG A 80 -9.39 -4.38 21.05
C ARG A 80 -9.74 -3.67 19.73
N ARG A 81 -11.00 -3.24 19.60
CA ARG A 81 -11.50 -2.50 18.44
C ARG A 81 -10.86 -1.12 18.31
N ARG A 82 -10.75 -0.35 19.40
CA ARG A 82 -10.12 0.98 19.37
C ARG A 82 -8.63 0.89 19.05
N TRP A 83 -7.96 -0.12 19.60
CA TRP A 83 -6.56 -0.41 19.29
C TRP A 83 -6.35 -0.73 17.81
N LEU A 84 -7.14 -1.65 17.25
CA LEU A 84 -7.01 -2.05 15.84
C LEU A 84 -7.39 -0.91 14.89
N ALA A 85 -8.43 -0.14 15.21
CA ALA A 85 -8.85 1.00 14.41
C ALA A 85 -7.76 2.07 14.31
N TYR A 86 -7.11 2.40 15.42
CA TYR A 86 -6.02 3.38 15.40
C TYR A 86 -4.83 2.88 14.57
N ARG A 87 -4.42 1.62 14.75
CA ARG A 87 -3.26 1.07 14.03
C ARG A 87 -3.52 0.91 12.53
N LEU A 88 -4.64 0.30 12.16
CA LEU A 88 -4.99 0.11 10.76
C LEU A 88 -5.24 1.46 10.08
N GLY A 89 -5.94 2.37 10.74
CA GLY A 89 -6.16 3.73 10.24
C GLY A 89 -4.85 4.49 10.02
N ALA A 90 -3.91 4.42 10.98
CA ALA A 90 -2.60 5.04 10.83
C ALA A 90 -1.79 4.41 9.67
N ALA A 91 -1.78 3.09 9.55
CA ALA A 91 -1.07 2.40 8.47
C ALA A 91 -1.63 2.73 7.08
N VAL A 92 -2.96 2.73 6.93
CA VAL A 92 -3.63 3.16 5.69
C VAL A 92 -3.35 4.64 5.42
N GLY A 93 -3.42 5.51 6.43
CA GLY A 93 -3.10 6.93 6.30
C GLY A 93 -1.67 7.17 5.80
N VAL A 94 -0.68 6.49 6.37
CA VAL A 94 0.72 6.57 5.91
C VAL A 94 0.86 6.06 4.48
N ALA A 95 0.17 4.98 4.11
CA ALA A 95 0.20 4.45 2.74
C ALA A 95 -0.39 5.43 1.73
N LEU A 96 -1.51 6.09 2.06
CA LEU A 96 -2.13 7.12 1.21
C LEU A 96 -1.23 8.34 1.06
N LEU A 97 -0.56 8.78 2.14
CA LEU A 97 0.41 9.87 2.09
C LEU A 97 1.65 9.51 1.24
N ALA A 98 2.13 8.27 1.33
CA ALA A 98 3.23 7.79 0.50
C ALA A 98 2.85 7.78 -1.00
N VAL A 99 1.63 7.35 -1.33
CA VAL A 99 1.11 7.44 -2.70
C VAL A 99 0.97 8.90 -3.14
N ALA A 100 0.43 9.78 -2.29
CA ALA A 100 0.31 11.21 -2.61
C ALA A 100 1.67 11.84 -2.89
N ALA A 101 2.68 11.57 -2.05
CA ALA A 101 4.05 12.02 -2.27
C ALA A 101 4.59 11.48 -3.61
N GLN A 102 4.34 10.20 -3.90
CA GLN A 102 4.75 9.61 -5.17
C GLN A 102 4.04 10.25 -6.38
N GLN A 103 2.75 10.63 -6.26
CA GLN A 103 2.06 11.35 -7.34
C GLN A 103 2.71 12.72 -7.60
N VAL A 104 3.12 13.43 -6.54
CA VAL A 104 3.86 14.68 -6.67
C VAL A 104 5.20 14.44 -7.36
N THR A 105 5.96 13.41 -6.95
CA THR A 105 7.23 13.04 -7.59
C THR A 105 7.04 12.71 -9.07
N LEU A 106 5.99 11.95 -9.43
CA LEU A 106 5.71 11.64 -10.84
C LEU A 106 5.30 12.88 -11.64
N SER A 107 4.66 13.87 -11.02
CA SER A 107 4.28 15.12 -11.70
C SER A 107 5.46 16.04 -12.03
N THR A 108 6.60 15.88 -11.35
CA THR A 108 7.81 16.69 -11.65
C THR A 108 8.62 16.12 -12.81
N VAL A 109 8.36 14.87 -13.22
CA VAL A 109 9.08 14.18 -14.29
C VAL A 109 8.58 14.68 -15.65
N ARG A 110 9.39 15.53 -16.31
CA ARG A 110 9.04 16.23 -17.56
C ARG A 110 8.86 15.30 -18.78
N THR A 111 9.42 14.11 -18.73
CA THR A 111 9.30 13.08 -19.77
C THR A 111 7.91 12.44 -19.82
N ALA A 112 7.06 12.67 -18.81
CA ALA A 112 5.72 12.10 -18.75
C ALA A 112 4.71 12.91 -19.59
N GLY A 113 4.48 12.48 -20.84
CA GLY A 113 3.33 12.92 -21.65
C GLY A 113 1.98 12.42 -21.10
N PRO A 114 0.84 12.67 -21.76
CA PRO A 114 -0.44 12.13 -21.34
C PRO A 114 -0.42 10.60 -21.27
N VAL A 115 -1.21 10.00 -20.35
CA VAL A 115 -1.35 8.54 -20.25
C VAL A 115 -2.17 8.04 -21.43
N LEU A 116 -1.54 7.30 -22.34
CA LEU A 116 -2.16 6.80 -23.56
C LEU A 116 -2.79 5.42 -23.33
N PRO A 117 -3.74 5.00 -24.19
CA PRO A 117 -4.18 3.61 -24.29
C PRO A 117 -3.02 2.61 -24.28
N GLY A 118 -3.12 1.56 -23.47
CA GLY A 118 -2.10 0.50 -23.35
C GLY A 118 -0.87 0.88 -22.52
N ASP A 119 -0.81 2.09 -21.98
CA ASP A 119 0.35 2.57 -21.24
C ASP A 119 0.40 1.98 -19.81
N PRO A 120 1.53 1.37 -19.37
CA PRO A 120 1.69 0.86 -18.01
C PRO A 120 1.52 1.94 -16.93
N ARG A 121 1.65 3.22 -17.30
CA ARG A 121 1.38 4.38 -16.44
C ARG A 121 -0.05 4.41 -15.89
N PHE A 122 -0.99 3.70 -16.52
CA PHE A 122 -2.36 3.58 -16.03
C PHE A 122 -2.45 3.13 -14.56
N LEU A 123 -1.58 2.23 -14.09
CA LEU A 123 -1.64 1.70 -12.72
C LEU A 123 -1.14 2.67 -11.65
N VAL A 124 -0.26 3.57 -12.05
CA VAL A 124 0.53 4.39 -11.13
C VAL A 124 0.08 5.85 -11.11
N HIS A 125 -0.93 6.20 -11.90
CA HIS A 125 -1.55 7.53 -11.94
C HIS A 125 -3.04 7.49 -11.60
N GLY A 126 -3.59 8.66 -11.23
CA GLY A 126 -5.01 8.83 -10.97
C GLY A 126 -5.41 8.32 -9.58
N VAL A 127 -6.62 7.77 -9.49
CA VAL A 127 -7.24 7.36 -8.20
C VAL A 127 -6.93 5.90 -7.85
N LEU A 128 -6.64 5.07 -8.85
CA LEU A 128 -6.32 3.65 -8.69
C LEU A 128 -5.17 3.37 -7.71
N PRO A 129 -4.01 4.06 -7.74
CA PRO A 129 -2.90 3.76 -6.82
C PRO A 129 -3.26 3.98 -5.35
N TYR A 130 -4.17 4.92 -5.03
CA TYR A 130 -4.64 5.12 -3.66
C TYR A 130 -5.50 3.94 -3.17
N ALA A 131 -6.38 3.45 -4.03
CA ALA A 131 -7.18 2.26 -3.75
C ALA A 131 -6.31 1.01 -3.57
N LEU A 132 -5.30 0.85 -4.44
CA LEU A 132 -4.34 -0.24 -4.34
C LEU A 132 -3.55 -0.19 -3.03
N ALA A 133 -3.06 0.99 -2.62
CA ALA A 133 -2.34 1.16 -1.36
C ALA A 133 -3.19 0.80 -0.13
N ALA A 134 -4.46 1.22 -0.09
CA ALA A 134 -5.39 0.80 0.96
C ALA A 134 -5.56 -0.73 0.94
N PHE A 135 -5.79 -1.31 -0.23
CA PHE A 135 -6.00 -2.74 -0.42
C PHE A 135 -4.79 -3.59 0.02
N VAL A 136 -3.56 -3.23 -0.34
CA VAL A 136 -2.38 -4.03 0.06
C VAL A 136 -2.11 -3.96 1.56
N VAL A 137 -2.37 -2.82 2.20
CA VAL A 137 -2.27 -2.69 3.67
C VAL A 137 -3.33 -3.53 4.37
N THR A 138 -4.59 -3.48 3.93
CA THR A 138 -5.67 -4.27 4.53
C THR A 138 -5.51 -5.77 4.25
N SER A 139 -5.00 -6.14 3.08
CA SER A 139 -4.63 -7.53 2.75
C SER A 139 -3.56 -8.05 3.72
N GLY A 140 -2.54 -7.24 4.00
CA GLY A 140 -1.49 -7.61 4.95
C GLY A 140 -1.97 -7.71 6.38
N ALA A 141 -2.83 -6.79 6.81
CA ALA A 141 -3.45 -6.85 8.12
C ALA A 141 -4.32 -8.12 8.29
N LEU A 142 -5.10 -8.47 7.26
CA LEU A 142 -5.93 -9.68 7.24
C LEU A 142 -5.06 -10.95 7.26
N ALA A 143 -4.05 -11.02 6.39
CA ALA A 143 -3.11 -12.14 6.36
C ALA A 143 -2.41 -12.30 7.71
N GLY A 144 -1.95 -11.21 8.32
CA GLY A 144 -1.32 -11.22 9.63
C GLY A 144 -2.26 -11.65 10.75
N ALA A 145 -3.53 -11.25 10.69
CA ALA A 145 -4.56 -11.70 11.62
C ALA A 145 -4.83 -13.21 11.49
N VAL A 146 -4.93 -13.73 10.27
CA VAL A 146 -5.19 -15.16 10.00
C VAL A 146 -4.00 -16.04 10.38
N ILE A 147 -2.80 -15.69 9.88
CA ILE A 147 -1.59 -16.53 9.94
C ILE A 147 -0.88 -16.43 11.30
N ARG A 148 -0.94 -15.26 11.95
CA ARG A 148 -0.37 -15.01 13.29
C ARG A 148 1.15 -15.16 13.43
N ARG A 149 1.87 -15.39 12.33
CA ARG A 149 3.33 -15.42 12.25
C ARG A 149 3.79 -14.42 11.18
N THR A 150 4.79 -13.62 11.50
CA THR A 150 5.18 -12.47 10.67
C THR A 150 5.76 -12.91 9.33
N VAL A 151 6.68 -13.87 9.32
CA VAL A 151 7.34 -14.34 8.09
C VAL A 151 6.34 -14.90 7.05
N PRO A 152 5.49 -15.89 7.37
CA PRO A 152 4.51 -16.38 6.40
C PRO A 152 3.46 -15.32 6.05
N ALA A 153 3.06 -14.43 6.96
CA ALA A 153 2.16 -13.33 6.63
C ALA A 153 2.76 -12.35 5.61
N LEU A 154 4.06 -12.04 5.72
CA LEU A 154 4.78 -11.25 4.73
C LEU A 154 4.74 -11.92 3.36
N GLY A 155 5.06 -13.21 3.30
CA GLY A 155 5.02 -14.00 2.06
C GLY A 155 3.64 -13.99 1.40
N THR A 156 2.57 -14.27 2.16
CA THR A 156 1.20 -14.26 1.64
C THR A 156 0.80 -12.88 1.14
N THR A 157 1.16 -11.82 1.85
CA THR A 157 0.80 -10.45 1.46
C THR A 157 1.52 -10.02 0.19
N LEU A 158 2.81 -10.38 0.05
CA LEU A 158 3.56 -10.16 -1.18
C LEU A 158 2.92 -10.86 -2.36
N LEU A 159 2.57 -12.14 -2.21
CA LEU A 159 1.93 -12.93 -3.27
C LEU A 159 0.61 -12.28 -3.71
N VAL A 160 -0.23 -11.88 -2.77
CA VAL A 160 -1.49 -11.17 -3.07
C VAL A 160 -1.21 -9.87 -3.81
N THR A 161 -0.24 -9.08 -3.34
CA THR A 161 0.11 -7.80 -3.97
C THR A 161 0.62 -7.98 -5.40
N ILE A 162 1.53 -8.92 -5.62
CA ILE A 162 2.09 -9.23 -6.95
C ILE A 162 0.97 -9.72 -7.87
N ALA A 163 0.12 -10.63 -7.40
CA ALA A 163 -1.00 -11.14 -8.18
C ALA A 163 -1.97 -10.01 -8.57
N THR A 164 -2.31 -9.11 -7.63
CA THR A 164 -3.18 -7.96 -7.92
C THR A 164 -2.54 -7.01 -8.92
N ILE A 165 -1.26 -6.66 -8.77
CA ILE A 165 -0.55 -5.82 -9.75
C ILE A 165 -0.53 -6.50 -11.12
N GLY A 166 -0.27 -7.81 -11.19
CA GLY A 166 -0.28 -8.57 -12.43
C GLY A 166 -1.64 -8.58 -13.11
N VAL A 167 -2.72 -8.81 -12.36
CA VAL A 167 -4.10 -8.77 -12.86
C VAL A 167 -4.44 -7.37 -13.39
N LEU A 168 -4.11 -6.31 -12.65
CA LEU A 168 -4.37 -4.95 -13.08
C LEU A 168 -3.54 -4.57 -14.32
N SER A 169 -2.29 -5.05 -14.41
CA SER A 169 -1.41 -4.83 -15.57
C SER A 169 -1.92 -5.53 -16.83
N ALA A 170 -2.67 -6.63 -16.68
CA ALA A 170 -3.29 -7.35 -17.77
C ALA A 170 -4.59 -6.70 -18.27
N VAL A 171 -5.12 -5.67 -17.59
CA VAL A 171 -6.31 -4.95 -18.05
C VAL A 171 -5.94 -4.14 -19.29
N PRO A 172 -6.58 -4.38 -20.45
CA PRO A 172 -6.28 -3.66 -21.69
C PRO A 172 -6.92 -2.26 -21.66
N TYR A 173 -6.37 -1.36 -20.85
CA TYR A 173 -6.84 0.03 -20.80
C TYR A 173 -6.72 0.68 -22.19
N GLY A 174 -7.80 1.30 -22.66
CA GLY A 174 -7.87 1.95 -23.95
C GLY A 174 -8.14 1.01 -25.13
N SER A 175 -8.42 -0.27 -24.89
CA SER A 175 -9.10 -1.15 -25.86
C SER A 175 -10.59 -0.83 -25.94
N SER A 176 -11.33 -1.53 -26.79
CA SER A 176 -12.80 -1.47 -26.78
C SER A 176 -13.40 -1.92 -25.43
N GLY A 177 -14.63 -1.49 -25.15
CA GLY A 177 -15.41 -1.91 -23.97
C GLY A 177 -15.35 -0.95 -22.78
N TRP A 178 -15.54 -1.48 -21.57
CA TRP A 178 -15.65 -0.70 -20.32
C TRP A 178 -14.34 0.02 -19.94
N ALA A 179 -13.19 -0.50 -20.38
CA ALA A 179 -11.87 0.07 -20.14
C ALA A 179 -11.40 1.04 -21.24
N ALA A 180 -12.25 1.41 -22.20
CA ALA A 180 -11.89 2.28 -23.31
C ALA A 180 -11.55 3.72 -22.89
N ARG A 181 -12.05 4.14 -21.73
CA ARG A 181 -11.88 5.51 -21.21
C ARG A 181 -11.16 5.49 -19.88
N TYR A 182 -10.22 6.41 -19.71
CA TYR A 182 -9.34 6.48 -18.53
C TYR A 182 -10.12 6.53 -17.21
N TRP A 183 -10.97 7.54 -17.05
CA TRP A 183 -11.67 7.82 -15.80
C TRP A 183 -12.66 6.72 -15.38
N PRO A 184 -13.53 6.21 -16.27
CA PRO A 184 -14.39 5.08 -15.94
C PRO A 184 -13.61 3.83 -15.51
N ALA A 185 -12.53 3.48 -16.22
CA ALA A 185 -11.70 2.33 -15.88
C ALA A 185 -11.02 2.50 -14.51
N GLN A 186 -10.45 3.68 -14.27
CA GLN A 186 -9.83 4.07 -12.99
C GLN A 186 -10.82 3.97 -11.82
N LEU A 187 -12.03 4.50 -11.98
CA LEU A 187 -13.05 4.49 -10.93
C LEU A 187 -13.61 3.09 -10.68
N ALA A 188 -13.82 2.29 -11.72
CA ALA A 188 -14.32 0.92 -11.59
C ALA A 188 -13.31 0.03 -10.84
N LEU A 189 -12.05 0.03 -11.28
CA LEU A 189 -10.99 -0.75 -10.64
C LEU A 189 -10.66 -0.22 -9.24
N GLY A 190 -10.55 1.10 -9.08
CA GLY A 190 -10.32 1.73 -7.78
C GLY A 190 -11.46 1.45 -6.80
N GLY A 191 -12.71 1.55 -7.26
CA GLY A 191 -13.89 1.22 -6.47
C GLY A 191 -13.92 -0.24 -6.04
N ALA A 192 -13.59 -1.17 -6.95
CA ALA A 192 -13.50 -2.59 -6.62
C ALA A 192 -12.42 -2.88 -5.57
N LEU A 193 -11.23 -2.29 -5.70
CA LEU A 193 -10.15 -2.44 -4.73
C LEU A 193 -10.51 -1.83 -3.37
N LEU A 194 -11.17 -0.67 -3.34
CA LEU A 194 -11.64 -0.05 -2.09
C LEU A 194 -12.71 -0.91 -1.41
N ALA A 195 -13.66 -1.47 -2.17
CA ALA A 195 -14.67 -2.37 -1.63
C ALA A 195 -14.03 -3.62 -1.00
N LEU A 196 -13.04 -4.21 -1.68
CA LEU A 196 -12.25 -5.32 -1.14
C LEU A 196 -11.48 -4.89 0.11
N ALA A 197 -10.84 -3.73 0.10
CA ALA A 197 -10.08 -3.21 1.25
C ALA A 197 -10.98 -3.04 2.48
N VAL A 198 -12.18 -2.47 2.31
CA VAL A 198 -13.18 -2.32 3.38
C VAL A 198 -13.63 -3.70 3.89
N GLY A 199 -13.91 -4.65 2.99
CA GLY A 199 -14.27 -6.02 3.36
C GLY A 199 -13.16 -6.72 4.17
N GLN A 200 -11.90 -6.60 3.74
CA GLN A 200 -10.73 -7.15 4.42
C GLN A 200 -10.51 -6.50 5.79
N ALA A 201 -10.67 -5.18 5.89
CA ALA A 201 -10.60 -4.49 7.17
C ALA A 201 -11.69 -5.01 8.13
N ALA A 202 -12.94 -5.09 7.69
CA ALA A 202 -14.05 -5.63 8.48
C ALA A 202 -13.81 -7.08 8.93
N ALA A 203 -13.28 -7.94 8.04
CA ALA A 203 -12.90 -9.30 8.37
C ALA A 203 -11.79 -9.34 9.43
N THR A 204 -10.79 -8.45 9.32
CA THR A 204 -9.71 -8.31 10.30
C THR A 204 -10.25 -7.94 11.68
N PHE A 205 -11.20 -6.99 11.77
CA PHE A 205 -11.86 -6.64 13.04
C PHE A 205 -12.57 -7.85 13.67
N ARG A 206 -13.39 -8.56 12.89
CA ARG A 206 -14.11 -9.74 13.37
C ARG A 206 -13.17 -10.83 13.90
N LEU A 207 -12.05 -11.07 13.21
CA LEU A 207 -11.05 -12.07 13.61
C LEU A 207 -10.32 -11.71 14.91
N VAL A 208 -10.15 -10.42 15.22
CA VAL A 208 -9.48 -9.95 16.43
C VAL A 208 -10.46 -9.86 17.61
N GLU A 209 -11.71 -9.47 17.36
CA GLU A 209 -12.77 -9.40 18.37
C GLU A 209 -13.21 -10.78 18.84
N GLY A 210 -13.36 -11.75 17.95
CA GLY A 210 -13.86 -13.10 18.27
C GLY A 210 -12.89 -14.00 19.05
N ARG A 211 -11.68 -13.53 19.36
CA ARG A 211 -10.70 -14.33 20.13
C ARG A 211 -10.99 -14.20 21.62
N ARG A 212 -10.91 -15.30 22.38
CA ARG A 212 -10.87 -15.22 23.85
C ARG A 212 -9.43 -15.11 24.29
#